data_AF-A0A453FKL9-F1
#
_entry.id   AF-A0A453FKL9-F1
#
_cell.length_a   1.000
_cell.length_b   1.000
_cell.length_c   1.000
_cell.angle_alpha   90.00
_cell.angle_beta   90.00
_cell.angle_gamma   90.00
#
_symmetry.space_group_name_H-M   'P 1'
#
loop_
_entity.id
_entity.type
_entity.pdbx_description
1 polymer ?
#
loop_
_entity_poly.entity_id
_entity_poly.type
_entity_poly.pdbx_seq_one_letter_code
_entity_poly.pdbx_strand_id
1 'polypeptide(L)'
;MGKFSIITFEEFISVALDASRTVGIYPEIKDPVFINKHVKWADGKKFEDKFVDTLLKYGYRGQYMSENWLKQPLFIQSFAPSSLVHVSNLTDSPKIFLIDDTTVRTQDTNQSYWEITSDDYLAYISNYVVGLGPWKDTIVPVAKNYLLEPTDLVARAHAHNLQVHPYTYRNENQFLHFDFHQDPYAEFDFWINTMGVDGLFTDFAGSVHKYQELKSPHPKDATANSLLVKIAQLIAAYEGH
;
A
#
# COMPACT_ATOMS: atom_id res chain seq x y z
N MET A 1 16.33 -15.72 -19.09
CA MET A 1 16.47 -15.94 -17.63
C MET A 1 17.02 -14.67 -17.02
N GLY A 2 16.43 -14.20 -15.91
CA GLY A 2 16.65 -12.86 -15.34
C GLY A 2 18.05 -12.67 -14.76
N LYS A 3 18.60 -11.45 -14.90
CA LYS A 3 19.95 -11.08 -14.45
C LYS A 3 20.14 -11.04 -12.92
N PHE A 4 19.07 -11.23 -12.15
CA PHE A 4 19.07 -11.14 -10.69
C PHE A 4 18.41 -12.39 -10.07
N SER A 5 18.95 -12.86 -8.94
CA SER A 5 18.41 -13.98 -8.18
C SER A 5 17.08 -13.61 -7.50
N ILE A 6 16.15 -14.56 -7.47
CA ILE A 6 14.93 -14.44 -6.67
C ILE A 6 15.33 -14.64 -5.20
N ILE A 7 14.99 -13.68 -4.35
CA ILE A 7 15.23 -13.76 -2.90
C ILE A 7 14.11 -14.52 -2.19
N THR A 8 14.44 -15.15 -1.08
CA THR A 8 13.49 -15.78 -0.16
C THR A 8 12.77 -14.73 0.70
N PHE A 9 11.69 -15.13 1.37
CA PHE A 9 10.98 -14.25 2.28
C PHE A 9 11.82 -13.86 3.50
N GLU A 10 12.68 -14.76 3.99
CA GLU A 10 13.60 -14.47 5.09
C GLU A 10 14.68 -13.45 4.69
N GLU A 11 15.20 -13.53 3.47
CA GLU A 11 16.14 -12.54 2.93
C GLU A 11 15.45 -11.18 2.76
N PHE A 12 14.21 -11.14 2.26
CA PHE A 12 13.41 -9.91 2.19
C PHE A 12 13.23 -9.26 3.57
N ILE A 13 12.88 -10.05 4.60
CA ILE A 13 12.76 -9.56 5.96
C ILE A 13 14.10 -9.01 6.47
N SER A 14 15.20 -9.71 6.20
CA SER A 14 16.53 -9.32 6.66
C SER A 14 16.95 -7.97 6.08
N VAL A 15 16.63 -7.69 4.80
CA VAL A 15 16.88 -6.37 4.19
C VAL A 15 16.21 -5.23 4.96
N ALA A 16 14.99 -5.42 5.46
CA ALA A 16 14.30 -4.41 6.25
C ALA A 16 14.90 -4.25 7.66
N LEU A 17 15.30 -5.35 8.29
CA LEU A 17 15.90 -5.34 9.63
C LEU A 17 17.32 -4.73 9.65
N ASP A 18 18.07 -4.87 8.56
CA ASP A 18 19.43 -4.34 8.43
C ASP A 18 19.46 -2.84 8.09
N ALA A 19 18.30 -2.21 7.88
CA ALA A 19 18.22 -0.79 7.60
C ALA A 19 18.64 0.06 8.81
N SER A 20 19.37 1.16 8.54
CA SER A 20 19.82 2.11 9.58
C SER A 20 18.71 2.89 10.28
N ARG A 21 17.46 2.71 9.84
CA ARG A 21 16.24 3.31 10.40
C ARG A 21 15.14 2.26 10.39
N THR A 22 14.10 2.46 11.18
CA THR A 22 12.90 1.64 11.09
C THR A 22 12.30 1.74 9.69
N VAL A 23 12.18 0.58 9.03
CA VAL A 23 11.51 0.38 7.75
C VAL A 23 10.42 -0.65 7.97
N GLY A 24 9.17 -0.28 7.67
CA GLY A 24 8.08 -1.25 7.69
C GLY A 24 8.09 -2.16 6.48
N ILE A 25 7.54 -3.37 6.63
CA ILE A 25 7.32 -4.29 5.50
C ILE A 25 5.83 -4.43 5.20
N TYR A 26 5.52 -4.72 3.93
CA TYR A 26 4.15 -4.84 3.43
C TYR A 26 3.97 -6.09 2.54
N PRO A 27 4.25 -7.31 3.05
CA PRO A 27 4.21 -8.53 2.25
C PRO A 27 2.78 -8.95 1.86
N GLU A 28 2.64 -9.47 0.64
CA GLU A 28 1.39 -10.03 0.10
C GLU A 28 1.40 -11.57 0.17
N ILE A 29 0.30 -12.16 0.65
CA ILE A 29 0.01 -13.59 0.49
C ILE A 29 -0.62 -13.79 -0.89
N LYS A 30 0.17 -14.28 -1.84
CA LYS A 30 -0.23 -14.46 -3.23
C LYS A 30 -0.93 -15.80 -3.47
N ASP A 31 -2.13 -15.76 -4.03
CA ASP A 31 -2.90 -16.93 -4.47
C ASP A 31 -2.92 -18.09 -3.46
N PRO A 32 -3.39 -17.86 -2.21
CA PRO A 32 -3.32 -18.89 -1.16
C PRO A 32 -4.07 -20.17 -1.52
N VAL A 33 -5.14 -20.10 -2.32
CA VAL A 33 -5.85 -21.28 -2.83
C VAL A 33 -4.95 -22.14 -3.71
N PHE A 34 -4.19 -21.51 -4.62
CA PHE A 34 -3.28 -22.21 -5.50
C PHE A 34 -2.13 -22.83 -4.70
N ILE A 35 -1.51 -22.08 -3.80
CA ILE A 35 -0.39 -22.57 -3.00
C ILE A 35 -0.85 -23.72 -2.10
N ASN A 36 -1.95 -23.56 -1.36
CA ASN A 36 -2.48 -24.62 -0.50
C ASN A 36 -2.92 -25.86 -1.27
N LYS A 37 -3.24 -25.76 -2.56
CA LYS A 37 -3.53 -26.91 -3.43
C LYS A 37 -2.26 -27.67 -3.80
N HIS A 38 -1.17 -26.96 -4.14
CA HIS A 38 0.02 -27.57 -4.73
C HIS A 38 1.15 -27.84 -3.73
N VAL A 39 1.17 -27.13 -2.61
CA VAL A 39 2.18 -27.26 -1.56
C VAL A 39 1.53 -27.87 -0.34
N LYS A 40 2.09 -28.99 0.13
CA LYS A 40 1.68 -29.68 1.35
C LYS A 40 2.86 -29.74 2.30
N TRP A 41 2.72 -29.09 3.45
CA TRP A 41 3.72 -29.17 4.49
C TRP A 41 3.50 -30.40 5.36
N ALA A 42 4.60 -31.03 5.80
CA ALA A 42 4.56 -32.27 6.57
C ALA A 42 3.84 -32.12 7.92
N ASP A 43 3.82 -30.92 8.49
CA ASP A 43 3.12 -30.57 9.73
C ASP A 43 1.65 -30.16 9.50
N GLY A 44 1.12 -30.33 8.29
CA GLY A 44 -0.27 -30.04 7.95
C GLY A 44 -0.62 -28.56 7.88
N LYS A 45 0.37 -27.67 8.06
CA LYS A 45 0.20 -26.22 7.96
C LYS A 45 -0.17 -25.80 6.54
N LYS A 46 -0.92 -24.71 6.46
CA LYS A 46 -1.24 -23.96 5.24
C LYS A 46 -0.17 -22.92 4.94
N PHE A 47 -0.28 -22.31 3.77
CA PHE A 47 0.57 -21.23 3.33
C PHE A 47 0.55 -20.04 4.30
N GLU A 48 -0.64 -19.67 4.76
CA GLU A 48 -0.84 -18.60 5.75
C GLU A 48 -0.10 -18.88 7.06
N ASP A 49 -0.15 -20.13 7.54
CA ASP A 49 0.51 -20.53 8.78
C ASP A 49 2.03 -20.38 8.65
N LYS A 50 2.61 -20.84 7.55
CA LYS A 50 4.06 -20.71 7.30
C LYS A 50 4.50 -19.27 7.09
N PHE A 51 3.67 -18.47 6.43
CA PHE A 51 3.90 -17.05 6.23
C PHE A 51 3.94 -16.32 7.58
N VAL A 52 2.94 -16.53 8.44
CA VAL A 52 2.87 -15.90 9.77
C VAL A 52 3.95 -16.43 10.71
N ASP A 53 4.22 -17.74 10.72
CA ASP A 53 5.32 -18.33 11.50
C ASP A 53 6.66 -17.63 11.19
N THR A 54 6.91 -17.33 9.91
CA THR A 54 8.13 -16.66 9.47
C THR A 54 8.17 -15.23 10.00
N LEU A 55 7.08 -14.47 9.90
CA LEU A 55 7.00 -13.11 10.46
C LEU A 55 7.24 -13.11 11.98
N LEU A 56 6.60 -14.02 12.71
CA LEU A 56 6.76 -14.17 14.16
C LEU A 56 8.18 -14.58 14.57
N LYS A 57 8.82 -15.48 13.80
CA LYS A 57 10.22 -15.88 14.00
C LYS A 57 11.16 -14.67 13.97
N TYR A 58 10.87 -13.68 13.14
CA TYR A 58 11.65 -12.43 13.02
C TYR A 58 11.10 -11.27 13.85
N GLY A 59 10.18 -11.54 14.79
CA GLY A 59 9.73 -10.57 15.79
C GLY A 59 8.62 -9.61 15.35
N TYR A 60 8.09 -9.73 14.12
CA TYR A 60 6.96 -8.92 13.68
C TYR A 60 5.69 -9.32 14.44
N ARG A 61 5.10 -8.36 15.15
CA ARG A 61 3.89 -8.53 15.97
C ARG A 61 3.30 -7.18 16.36
N GLY A 62 2.09 -7.21 16.91
CA GLY A 62 1.45 -6.04 17.49
C GLY A 62 0.40 -5.44 16.57
N GLN A 63 -0.70 -5.04 17.19
CA GLN A 63 -1.77 -4.27 16.56
C GLN A 63 -1.25 -2.96 15.94
N TYR A 64 -1.95 -2.46 14.93
CA TYR A 64 -1.64 -1.18 14.30
C TYR A 64 -1.45 -0.07 15.35
N MET A 65 -0.38 0.73 15.19
CA MET A 65 0.00 1.81 16.11
C MET A 65 0.32 1.41 17.56
N SER A 66 0.38 0.11 17.88
CA SER A 66 0.92 -0.36 19.15
C SER A 66 2.43 -0.11 19.25
N GLU A 67 2.98 -0.08 20.47
CA GLU A 67 4.42 0.12 20.69
C GLU A 67 5.28 -0.95 19.96
N ASN A 68 4.81 -2.20 19.94
CA ASN A 68 5.49 -3.28 19.21
C ASN A 68 5.48 -3.03 17.70
N TRP A 69 4.33 -2.63 17.17
CA TRP A 69 4.20 -2.33 15.74
C TRP A 69 5.05 -1.13 15.33
N LEU A 70 5.08 -0.06 16.12
CA LEU A 70 5.89 1.13 15.83
C LEU A 70 7.39 0.84 15.79
N LYS A 71 7.88 -0.15 16.55
CA LYS A 71 9.28 -0.58 16.52
C LYS A 71 9.62 -1.36 15.24
N GLN A 72 8.67 -2.13 14.73
CA GLN A 72 8.88 -3.01 13.57
C GLN A 72 7.59 -3.12 12.75
N PRO A 73 7.24 -2.08 11.95
CA PRO A 73 5.94 -1.99 11.29
C PRO A 73 5.74 -3.09 10.25
N LEU A 74 4.53 -3.66 10.25
CA LEU A 74 4.12 -4.70 9.31
C LEU A 74 2.67 -4.44 8.87
N PHE A 75 2.39 -4.58 7.58
CA PHE A 75 1.05 -4.86 7.08
C PHE A 75 1.06 -6.16 6.27
N ILE A 76 0.08 -7.03 6.48
CA ILE A 76 -0.10 -8.24 5.67
C ILE A 76 -1.24 -7.98 4.69
N GLN A 77 -1.05 -8.27 3.41
CA GLN A 77 -2.11 -8.07 2.40
C GLN A 77 -2.43 -9.31 1.59
N SER A 78 -3.67 -9.39 1.09
CA SER A 78 -4.09 -10.45 0.16
C SER A 78 -5.39 -10.06 -0.56
N PHE A 79 -5.58 -10.63 -1.75
CA PHE A 79 -6.85 -10.61 -2.50
C PHE A 79 -7.84 -11.71 -2.03
N ALA A 80 -7.43 -12.53 -1.06
CA ALA A 80 -8.19 -13.65 -0.54
C ALA A 80 -8.75 -13.33 0.86
N PRO A 81 -10.01 -12.85 0.98
CA PRO A 81 -10.57 -12.45 2.27
C PRO A 81 -10.59 -13.57 3.32
N SER A 82 -10.85 -14.83 2.94
CA SER A 82 -10.82 -15.94 3.91
C SER A 82 -9.41 -16.23 4.42
N SER A 83 -8.39 -15.95 3.61
CA SER A 83 -6.98 -15.98 4.02
C SER A 83 -6.68 -14.94 5.10
N LEU A 84 -7.18 -13.70 4.94
CA LEU A 84 -7.01 -12.64 5.95
C LEU A 84 -7.78 -12.92 7.26
N VAL A 85 -8.96 -13.51 7.16
CA VAL A 85 -9.73 -13.99 8.32
C VAL A 85 -8.95 -15.11 9.03
N HIS A 86 -8.37 -16.06 8.30
CA HIS A 86 -7.52 -17.10 8.88
C HIS A 86 -6.29 -16.52 9.58
N VAL A 87 -5.56 -15.62 8.92
CA VAL A 87 -4.38 -14.92 9.48
C VAL A 87 -4.71 -14.14 10.76
N SER A 88 -5.95 -13.62 10.88
CA SER A 88 -6.40 -12.93 12.09
C SER A 88 -6.40 -13.81 13.34
N ASN A 89 -6.47 -15.14 13.19
CA ASN A 89 -6.37 -16.07 14.31
C ASN A 89 -4.92 -16.39 14.71
N LEU A 90 -3.95 -15.99 13.87
CA LEU A 90 -2.53 -16.33 14.03
C LEU A 90 -1.70 -15.14 14.54
N THR A 91 -2.10 -13.91 14.21
CA THR A 91 -1.40 -12.68 14.61
C THR A 91 -2.34 -11.50 14.72
N ASP A 92 -1.99 -10.57 15.61
CA ASP A 92 -2.66 -9.28 15.81
C ASP A 92 -2.13 -8.17 14.87
N SER A 93 -1.10 -8.48 14.08
CA SER A 93 -0.53 -7.56 13.07
C SER A 93 -1.62 -7.09 12.10
N PRO A 94 -1.56 -5.84 11.58
CA PRO A 94 -2.62 -5.31 10.73
C PRO A 94 -2.65 -5.97 9.36
N LYS A 95 -3.88 -6.13 8.85
CA LYS A 95 -4.18 -6.75 7.58
C LYS A 95 -4.85 -5.75 6.64
N ILE A 96 -4.60 -5.92 5.35
CA ILE A 96 -5.12 -5.04 4.31
C ILE A 96 -5.78 -5.91 3.24
N PHE A 97 -7.05 -5.66 2.98
CA PHE A 97 -7.81 -6.40 1.99
C PHE A 97 -7.62 -5.77 0.60
N LEU A 98 -6.99 -6.52 -0.30
CA LEU A 98 -6.76 -6.07 -1.68
C LEU A 98 -8.02 -6.26 -2.52
N ILE A 99 -8.33 -5.22 -3.29
CA ILE A 99 -9.47 -5.20 -4.21
C ILE A 99 -8.93 -4.95 -5.62
N ASP A 100 -9.32 -5.79 -6.56
CA ASP A 100 -8.93 -5.71 -7.97
C ASP A 100 -10.04 -5.00 -8.77
N ASP A 101 -9.91 -4.95 -10.08
CA ASP A 101 -10.92 -4.40 -10.99
C ASP A 101 -12.33 -4.96 -10.70
N THR A 102 -13.34 -4.15 -11.00
CA THR A 102 -14.76 -4.43 -10.80
C THR A 102 -15.25 -5.74 -11.43
N THR A 103 -14.52 -6.25 -12.42
CA THR A 103 -14.82 -7.50 -13.13
C THR A 103 -14.15 -8.74 -12.53
N VAL A 104 -13.19 -8.55 -11.63
CA VAL A 104 -12.40 -9.62 -11.01
C VAL A 104 -13.06 -10.06 -9.70
N ARG A 105 -13.14 -11.38 -9.49
CA ARG A 105 -13.73 -11.96 -8.29
C ARG A 105 -12.63 -12.34 -7.29
N THR A 106 -12.97 -12.40 -6.00
CA THR A 106 -12.02 -12.81 -4.95
C THR A 106 -11.50 -14.24 -5.18
N GLN A 107 -10.24 -14.46 -4.84
CA GLN A 107 -9.49 -15.67 -5.20
C GLN A 107 -10.00 -16.95 -4.52
N ASP A 108 -10.60 -16.82 -3.33
CA ASP A 108 -10.98 -17.93 -2.45
C ASP A 108 -12.48 -18.04 -2.20
N THR A 109 -13.21 -16.92 -2.19
CA THR A 109 -14.66 -16.88 -1.94
C THR A 109 -15.48 -16.66 -3.20
N ASN A 110 -14.86 -16.35 -4.34
CA ASN A 110 -15.53 -16.06 -5.62
C ASN A 110 -16.62 -14.98 -5.50
N GLN A 111 -16.40 -13.98 -4.66
CA GLN A 111 -17.30 -12.83 -4.46
C GLN A 111 -16.98 -11.74 -5.49
N SER A 112 -18.00 -11.04 -5.95
CA SER A 112 -17.85 -9.89 -6.86
C SER A 112 -17.39 -8.63 -6.14
N TYR A 113 -16.88 -7.67 -6.91
CA TYR A 113 -16.58 -6.32 -6.43
C TYR A 113 -17.75 -5.69 -5.65
N TRP A 114 -18.98 -5.80 -6.16
CA TRP A 114 -20.16 -5.20 -5.52
C TRP A 114 -20.50 -5.84 -4.17
N GLU A 115 -20.26 -7.15 -4.04
CA GLU A 115 -20.44 -7.84 -2.76
C GLU A 115 -19.39 -7.39 -1.74
N ILE A 116 -18.11 -7.39 -2.13
CA ILE A 116 -17.00 -7.11 -1.20
C ILE A 116 -16.82 -5.62 -0.87
N THR A 117 -17.46 -4.75 -1.64
CA THR A 117 -17.51 -3.31 -1.37
C THR A 117 -18.85 -2.85 -0.81
N SER A 118 -19.81 -3.75 -0.58
CA SER A 118 -21.08 -3.39 0.07
C SER A 118 -20.86 -2.95 1.52
N ASP A 119 -21.77 -2.12 2.05
CA ASP A 119 -21.65 -1.61 3.42
C ASP A 119 -21.63 -2.73 4.47
N ASP A 120 -22.52 -3.72 4.33
CA ASP A 120 -22.55 -4.91 5.19
C ASP A 120 -21.24 -5.70 5.16
N TYR A 121 -20.61 -5.80 3.98
CA TYR A 121 -19.33 -6.49 3.85
C TYR A 121 -18.19 -5.69 4.47
N LEU A 122 -18.18 -4.36 4.30
CA LEU A 122 -17.20 -3.48 4.94
C LEU A 122 -17.30 -3.55 6.47
N ALA A 123 -18.53 -3.57 7.02
CA ALA A 123 -18.78 -3.78 8.44
C ALA A 123 -18.31 -5.16 8.93
N TYR A 124 -18.45 -6.20 8.11
CA TYR A 124 -17.95 -7.54 8.42
C TYR A 124 -16.41 -7.59 8.41
N ILE A 125 -15.79 -7.14 7.32
CA ILE A 125 -14.35 -7.32 7.10
C ILE A 125 -13.51 -6.43 8.02
N SER A 126 -14.05 -5.29 8.48
CA SER A 126 -13.37 -4.39 9.43
C SER A 126 -13.05 -5.04 10.78
N ASN A 127 -13.69 -6.16 11.12
CA ASN A 127 -13.31 -6.96 12.29
C ASN A 127 -11.96 -7.68 12.12
N TYR A 128 -11.45 -7.80 10.90
CA TYR A 128 -10.28 -8.61 10.56
C TYR A 128 -9.14 -7.79 9.94
N VAL A 129 -9.47 -6.71 9.24
CA VAL A 129 -8.53 -5.86 8.51
C VAL A 129 -8.58 -4.42 9.02
N VAL A 130 -7.48 -3.69 8.88
CA VAL A 130 -7.42 -2.26 9.25
C VAL A 130 -7.57 -1.34 8.05
N GLY A 131 -7.63 -1.89 6.85
CA GLY A 131 -7.77 -1.11 5.63
C GLY A 131 -7.97 -1.92 4.37
N LEU A 132 -8.22 -1.19 3.29
CA LEU A 132 -8.40 -1.68 1.93
C LEU A 132 -7.21 -1.23 1.08
N GLY A 133 -6.79 -2.08 0.14
CA GLY A 133 -5.87 -1.70 -0.92
C GLY A 133 -6.52 -1.93 -2.28
N PRO A 134 -7.35 -1.01 -2.78
CA PRO A 134 -8.00 -1.14 -4.07
C PRO A 134 -7.11 -0.70 -5.24
N TRP A 135 -7.39 -1.20 -6.44
CA TRP A 135 -6.86 -0.57 -7.65
C TRP A 135 -7.41 0.86 -7.78
N LYS A 136 -6.54 1.84 -8.03
CA LYS A 136 -6.92 3.27 -7.97
C LYS A 136 -8.11 3.61 -8.89
N ASP A 137 -8.17 2.99 -10.07
CA ASP A 137 -9.24 3.25 -11.05
C ASP A 137 -10.60 2.65 -10.63
N THR A 138 -10.68 1.81 -9.58
CA THR A 138 -11.98 1.42 -9.00
C THR A 138 -12.52 2.46 -8.03
N ILE A 139 -11.66 3.31 -7.47
CA ILE A 139 -12.08 4.45 -6.65
C ILE A 139 -12.49 5.62 -7.53
N VAL A 140 -11.65 5.98 -8.51
CA VAL A 140 -11.93 7.04 -9.49
C VAL A 140 -11.90 6.41 -10.89
N PRO A 141 -13.06 5.99 -11.42
CA PRO A 141 -13.16 5.35 -12.73
C PRO A 141 -12.63 6.24 -13.84
N VAL A 142 -12.25 5.62 -14.95
CA VAL A 142 -11.68 6.34 -16.09
C VAL A 142 -12.35 5.96 -17.41
N ALA A 143 -12.53 6.94 -18.29
CA ALA A 143 -12.96 6.73 -19.66
C ALA A 143 -12.05 7.48 -20.63
N LYS A 144 -11.49 6.76 -21.61
CA LYS A 144 -10.54 7.32 -22.59
C LYS A 144 -9.36 8.04 -21.92
N ASN A 145 -8.89 7.52 -20.78
CA ASN A 145 -7.83 8.08 -19.95
C ASN A 145 -8.13 9.44 -19.29
N TYR A 146 -9.40 9.80 -19.18
CA TYR A 146 -9.86 10.91 -18.34
C TYR A 146 -10.59 10.38 -17.10
N LEU A 147 -10.39 11.05 -15.98
CA LEU A 147 -11.10 10.77 -14.74
C LEU A 147 -12.61 10.97 -14.92
N LEU A 148 -13.38 10.06 -14.33
CA LEU A 148 -14.83 10.17 -14.17
C LEU A 148 -15.17 10.59 -12.74
N GLU A 149 -16.46 10.64 -12.44
CA GLU A 149 -16.95 10.90 -11.08
C GLU A 149 -16.38 9.85 -10.10
N PRO A 150 -15.73 10.29 -9.01
CA PRO A 150 -15.26 9.39 -7.96
C PRO A 150 -16.41 8.59 -7.34
N THR A 151 -16.12 7.35 -6.95
CA THR A 151 -17.00 6.56 -6.10
C THR A 151 -16.95 7.04 -4.65
N ASP A 152 -17.89 6.58 -3.83
CA ASP A 152 -17.91 6.83 -2.39
C ASP A 152 -17.08 5.82 -1.56
N LEU A 153 -16.30 4.94 -2.22
CA LEU A 153 -15.62 3.82 -1.55
C LEU A 153 -14.68 4.29 -0.43
N VAL A 154 -13.95 5.39 -0.63
CA VAL A 154 -13.05 5.94 0.40
C VAL A 154 -13.85 6.40 1.61
N ALA A 155 -14.91 7.19 1.40
CA ALA A 155 -15.75 7.68 2.47
C ALA A 155 -16.43 6.54 3.26
N ARG A 156 -16.92 5.51 2.56
CA ARG A 156 -17.53 4.34 3.21
C ARG A 156 -16.49 3.50 3.95
N ALA A 157 -15.29 3.32 3.43
CA ALA A 157 -14.20 2.66 4.15
C ALA A 157 -13.86 3.39 5.45
N HIS A 158 -13.70 4.72 5.40
CA HIS A 158 -13.45 5.54 6.59
C HIS A 158 -14.58 5.48 7.61
N ALA A 159 -15.84 5.41 7.17
CA ALA A 159 -16.99 5.24 8.06
C ALA A 159 -16.94 3.92 8.88
N HIS A 160 -16.22 2.91 8.37
CA HIS A 160 -15.94 1.64 9.05
C HIS A 160 -14.56 1.59 9.72
N ASN A 161 -13.88 2.74 9.87
CA ASN A 161 -12.51 2.88 10.40
C ASN A 161 -11.46 2.09 9.60
N LEU A 162 -11.68 1.90 8.30
CA LEU A 162 -10.74 1.25 7.40
C LEU A 162 -9.89 2.31 6.69
N GLN A 163 -8.57 2.18 6.75
CA GLN A 163 -7.64 2.94 5.91
C GLN A 163 -7.80 2.56 4.44
N VAL A 164 -7.41 3.44 3.53
CA VAL A 164 -7.40 3.16 2.08
C VAL A 164 -6.03 3.42 1.49
N HIS A 165 -5.38 2.38 0.96
CA HIS A 165 -4.04 2.41 0.36
C HIS A 165 -4.06 1.95 -1.11
N PRO A 166 -4.46 2.80 -2.08
CA PRO A 166 -4.64 2.35 -3.46
C PRO A 166 -3.33 2.02 -4.16
N TYR A 167 -3.42 1.18 -5.18
CA TYR A 167 -2.31 0.81 -6.05
C TYR A 167 -2.67 0.97 -7.54
N THR A 168 -1.73 1.07 -8.49
CA THR A 168 -0.31 1.41 -8.33
C THR A 168 -0.06 2.71 -9.09
N TYR A 169 0.54 3.69 -8.42
CA TYR A 169 0.93 4.96 -9.01
C TYR A 169 2.27 4.83 -9.75
N ARG A 170 2.29 5.24 -11.02
CA ARG A 170 3.44 5.11 -11.91
C ARG A 170 3.65 6.41 -12.68
N ASN A 171 4.87 6.90 -12.70
CA ASN A 171 5.20 8.21 -13.25
C ASN A 171 5.18 8.24 -14.79
N GLU A 172 5.28 7.10 -15.44
CA GLU A 172 5.32 7.06 -16.90
C GLU A 172 3.99 7.50 -17.51
N ASN A 173 4.06 8.32 -18.56
CA ASN A 173 2.91 8.96 -19.20
C ASN A 173 1.77 8.00 -19.59
N GLN A 174 2.06 6.72 -19.84
CA GLN A 174 1.04 5.73 -20.18
C GLN A 174 0.15 5.33 -18.99
N PHE A 175 0.59 5.59 -17.75
CA PHE A 175 -0.13 5.26 -16.51
C PHE A 175 -0.73 6.49 -15.82
N LEU A 176 -0.37 7.70 -16.27
CA LEU A 176 -0.95 8.95 -15.80
C LEU A 176 -2.18 9.32 -16.63
N HIS A 177 -3.29 9.59 -15.94
CA HIS A 177 -4.50 10.10 -16.58
C HIS A 177 -4.28 11.53 -17.10
N PHE A 178 -4.97 11.90 -18.17
CA PHE A 178 -4.74 13.16 -18.87
C PHE A 178 -5.06 14.40 -18.03
N ASP A 179 -5.93 14.26 -17.03
CA ASP A 179 -6.26 15.29 -16.03
C ASP A 179 -5.04 15.76 -15.23
N PHE A 180 -4.00 14.92 -15.12
CA PHE A 180 -2.78 15.27 -14.41
C PHE A 180 -1.71 15.91 -15.31
N HIS A 181 -1.97 16.11 -16.60
CA HIS A 181 -1.06 16.81 -17.51
C HIS A 181 0.39 16.29 -17.52
N GLN A 182 0.58 14.97 -17.39
CA GLN A 182 1.88 14.30 -17.27
C GLN A 182 2.68 14.71 -16.00
N ASP A 183 2.00 15.23 -14.98
CA ASP A 183 2.59 15.59 -13.70
C ASP A 183 2.19 14.56 -12.61
N PRO A 184 3.12 13.68 -12.19
CA PRO A 184 2.84 12.74 -11.09
C PRO A 184 2.61 13.44 -9.75
N TYR A 185 3.08 14.68 -9.56
CA TYR A 185 2.81 15.43 -8.34
C TYR A 185 1.37 15.94 -8.27
N ALA A 186 0.77 16.26 -9.41
CA ALA A 186 -0.65 16.55 -9.49
C ALA A 186 -1.49 15.31 -9.15
N GLU A 187 -1.05 14.12 -9.61
CA GLU A 187 -1.70 12.85 -9.22
C GLU A 187 -1.59 12.62 -7.70
N PHE A 188 -0.39 12.73 -7.11
CA PHE A 188 -0.23 12.56 -5.66
C PHE A 188 -1.06 13.57 -4.85
N ASP A 189 -1.11 14.83 -5.26
CA ASP A 189 -1.93 15.86 -4.62
C ASP A 189 -3.41 15.52 -4.66
N PHE A 190 -3.91 15.12 -5.83
CA PHE A 190 -5.30 14.70 -6.00
C PHE A 190 -5.64 13.51 -5.09
N TRP A 191 -4.82 12.46 -5.06
CA TRP A 191 -5.15 11.28 -4.27
C TRP A 191 -5.02 11.51 -2.76
N ILE A 192 -3.96 12.19 -2.31
CA ILE A 192 -3.73 12.44 -0.89
C ILE A 192 -4.68 13.50 -0.34
N ASN A 193 -4.81 14.65 -1.03
CA ASN A 193 -5.50 15.82 -0.48
C ASN A 193 -6.97 15.93 -0.92
N THR A 194 -7.30 15.49 -2.14
CA THR A 194 -8.68 15.57 -2.66
C THR A 194 -9.46 14.31 -2.35
N MET A 195 -8.92 13.13 -2.68
CA MET A 195 -9.56 11.85 -2.39
C MET A 195 -9.38 11.41 -0.94
N GLY A 196 -8.36 11.94 -0.23
CA GLY A 196 -8.17 11.68 1.19
C GLY A 196 -7.67 10.27 1.50
N VAL A 197 -6.90 9.64 0.61
CA VAL A 197 -6.38 8.28 0.86
C VAL A 197 -5.25 8.31 1.90
N ASP A 198 -5.15 7.26 2.70
CA ASP A 198 -4.25 7.18 3.86
C ASP A 198 -2.82 6.76 3.50
N GLY A 199 -2.64 6.24 2.30
CA GLY A 199 -1.38 5.70 1.80
C GLY A 199 -1.47 5.37 0.31
N LEU A 200 -0.33 5.06 -0.30
CA LEU A 200 -0.20 4.86 -1.74
C LEU A 200 0.79 3.73 -2.00
N PHE A 201 0.52 2.87 -2.98
CA PHE A 201 1.55 2.01 -3.58
C PHE A 201 2.07 2.64 -4.86
N THR A 202 3.37 2.94 -4.90
CA THR A 202 4.00 3.52 -6.09
C THR A 202 5.29 2.80 -6.45
N ASP A 203 5.55 2.67 -7.75
CA ASP A 203 6.83 2.19 -8.27
C ASP A 203 7.93 3.28 -8.17
N PHE A 204 7.57 4.51 -7.76
CA PHE A 204 8.44 5.69 -7.72
C PHE A 204 8.49 6.35 -6.32
N ALA A 205 8.94 5.59 -5.31
CA ALA A 205 9.01 6.09 -3.93
C ALA A 205 9.80 7.40 -3.76
N GLY A 206 10.85 7.62 -4.56
CA GLY A 206 11.60 8.89 -4.55
C GLY A 206 10.77 10.10 -5.00
N SER A 207 9.79 9.89 -5.88
CA SER A 207 8.91 10.96 -6.38
C SER A 207 7.91 11.38 -5.32
N VAL A 208 7.26 10.42 -4.65
CA VAL A 208 6.32 10.75 -3.57
C VAL A 208 7.03 11.38 -2.36
N HIS A 209 8.26 10.95 -2.06
CA HIS A 209 9.08 11.59 -1.02
C HIS A 209 9.37 13.05 -1.33
N LYS A 210 9.82 13.36 -2.56
CA LYS A 210 10.04 14.76 -3.00
C LYS A 210 8.76 15.58 -2.94
N TYR A 211 7.63 15.02 -3.37
CA TYR A 211 6.32 15.67 -3.25
C TYR A 211 6.01 16.04 -1.78
N GLN A 212 6.22 15.11 -0.85
CA GLN A 212 6.02 15.35 0.58
C GLN A 212 6.95 16.44 1.12
N GLU A 213 8.23 16.47 0.70
CA GLU A 213 9.16 17.55 1.08
C GLU A 213 8.70 18.92 0.57
N LEU A 214 8.19 19.00 -0.66
CA LEU A 214 7.69 20.24 -1.27
C LEU A 214 6.42 20.76 -0.58
N LYS A 215 5.56 19.86 -0.11
CA LYS A 215 4.28 20.19 0.55
C LYS A 215 4.40 20.36 2.06
N SER A 216 5.47 19.86 2.67
CA SER A 216 5.71 20.02 4.10
C SER A 216 5.91 21.51 4.42
N PRO A 217 5.23 22.06 5.45
CA PRO A 217 5.50 23.41 5.89
C PRO A 217 6.98 23.51 6.26
N HIS A 218 7.68 24.51 5.70
CA HIS A 218 9.07 24.74 6.05
C HIS A 218 9.19 24.89 7.57
N PRO A 219 10.22 24.32 8.20
CA PRO A 219 10.47 24.56 9.61
C PRO A 219 10.44 26.07 9.88
N LYS A 220 9.72 26.51 10.91
CA LYS A 220 9.60 27.94 11.28
C LYS A 220 10.95 28.65 11.46
N ASP A 221 12.05 27.89 11.55
CA ASP A 221 13.42 28.37 11.72
C ASP A 221 14.20 28.55 10.40
N ALA A 222 13.64 28.16 9.26
CA ALA A 222 14.20 28.49 7.95
C ALA A 222 13.86 29.95 7.63
N THR A 223 14.68 30.87 8.13
CA THR A 223 14.58 32.30 7.77
C THR A 223 14.61 32.48 6.25
N ALA A 224 13.95 33.52 5.74
CA ALA A 224 13.93 33.86 4.30
C ALA A 224 15.34 33.88 3.67
N ASN A 225 16.37 34.20 4.45
CA ASN A 225 17.77 34.14 4.03
C ASN A 225 18.25 32.72 3.68
N SER A 226 17.84 31.69 4.42
CA SER A 226 18.22 30.30 4.11
C SER A 226 17.61 29.80 2.81
N LEU A 227 16.39 30.27 2.49
CA LEU A 227 15.71 30.01 1.23
C LEU A 227 16.39 30.73 0.07
N LEU A 228 16.73 32.02 0.24
CA LEU A 228 17.46 32.79 -0.78
C LEU A 228 18.86 32.21 -1.05
N VAL A 229 19.57 31.72 -0.04
CA VAL A 229 20.87 31.05 -0.21
C VAL A 229 20.73 29.75 -1.00
N LYS A 230 19.72 28.92 -0.71
CA LYS A 230 19.44 27.70 -1.49
C LYS A 230 19.08 28.02 -2.94
N ILE A 231 18.24 29.03 -3.17
CA ILE A 231 17.86 29.48 -4.52
C ILE A 231 19.09 29.97 -5.28
N ALA A 232 19.95 30.79 -4.66
CA ALA A 232 21.17 31.28 -5.28
C ALA A 232 22.15 30.14 -5.64
N GLN A 233 22.26 29.11 -4.79
CA GLN A 233 23.09 27.93 -5.07
C GLN A 233 22.55 27.09 -6.24
N LEU A 234 21.23 26.94 -6.34
CA LEU A 234 20.59 26.23 -7.45
C LEU A 234 20.72 26.98 -8.79
N ILE A 235 20.62 28.31 -8.77
CA ILE A 235 20.82 29.16 -9.96
C ILE A 235 22.29 29.10 -10.41
N ALA A 236 23.24 29.23 -9.48
CA ALA A 236 24.67 29.18 -9.80
C ALA A 236 25.10 27.81 -10.39
N ALA A 237 24.46 26.72 -9.96
CA ALA A 237 24.68 25.39 -10.54
C ALA A 237 24.14 25.27 -11.99
N TYR A 238 23.19 26.12 -12.38
CA TYR A 238 22.60 26.15 -13.70
C TYR A 238 23.35 27.08 -14.67
N GLU A 239 23.95 28.15 -14.16
CA GLU A 239 24.75 29.12 -14.93
C GLU A 239 26.21 28.66 -15.18
N GLY A 240 26.62 27.53 -14.58
CA GLY A 240 27.95 26.94 -14.73
C GLY A 240 28.14 26.00 -15.94
N HIS A 241 27.20 26.00 -16.91
CA HIS A 241 27.26 25.21 -18.13
C HIS A 241 27.35 26.08 -19.40
#